data_AF-A0AB74HPN7-F1
#
_entry.id   AF-A0AB74HPN7-F1
#
_cell.length_a   1.000
_cell.length_b   1.000
_cell.length_c   1.000
_cell.angle_alpha   90.00
_cell.angle_beta   90.00
_cell.angle_gamma   90.00
#
_symmetry.space_group_name_H-M   'P 1'
#
loop_
_entity.id
_entity.type
_entity.pdbx_description
1 polymer ?
#
loop_
_entity_poly.entity_id
_entity_poly.type
_entity_poly.pdbx_seq_one_letter_code
_entity_poly.pdbx_strand_id
1 'polypeptide(L)'
;MALTPIDIHNKEFSTRFRGYDIDEVNEFLDQIIKEFELLIRENRRYEELVNDMQARIDYFSSMEDTLNKSIIVAQEAAEEVKTNAAKEASLILKQAEREALAREEEASRKEQMAEREVIQMLKKVELYRTRFRVLVDAQMELLNSTEWDTIVGEPPVQTVLDDTSELAYNDDEVTPNKHHG
;
A
#
# COMPACT_ATOMS: atom_id res chain seq x y z
N MET A 1 44.62 62.51 -20.66
CA MET A 1 45.02 63.38 -19.54
C MET A 1 44.27 64.68 -19.69
N ALA A 2 43.32 64.94 -18.80
CA ALA A 2 42.60 66.21 -18.74
C ALA A 2 43.36 67.15 -17.80
N LEU A 3 43.32 68.46 -18.06
CA LEU A 3 43.82 69.47 -17.12
C LEU A 3 43.21 69.24 -15.74
N THR A 4 43.97 69.44 -14.68
CA THR A 4 43.47 69.49 -13.31
C THR A 4 43.24 70.94 -12.86
N PRO A 5 42.42 71.19 -11.84
CA PRO A 5 42.25 72.54 -11.29
C PRO A 5 43.59 73.19 -10.90
N ILE A 6 44.55 72.40 -10.41
CA ILE A 6 45.88 72.88 -10.06
C ILE A 6 46.74 73.21 -11.29
N ASP A 7 46.53 72.53 -12.41
CA ASP A 7 47.18 72.87 -13.68
C ASP A 7 46.64 74.19 -14.25
N ILE A 8 45.36 74.50 -14.01
CA ILE A 8 44.74 75.78 -14.41
C ILE A 8 45.28 76.90 -13.52
N HIS A 9 45.38 76.69 -12.20
CA HIS A 9 45.93 77.67 -11.27
C HIS A 9 47.41 77.98 -11.56
N ASN A 10 48.23 76.97 -11.83
CA ASN A 10 49.67 77.14 -12.06
C ASN A 10 50.01 77.59 -13.49
N LYS A 11 49.01 77.92 -14.31
CA LYS A 11 49.23 78.25 -15.72
C LYS A 11 49.75 79.68 -15.86
N GLU A 12 51.02 79.79 -16.26
CA GLU A 12 51.59 81.08 -16.65
C GLU A 12 51.36 81.37 -18.15
N PHE A 13 51.00 82.63 -18.45
CA PHE A 13 50.80 83.12 -19.81
C PHE A 13 51.85 84.19 -20.16
N SER A 14 52.40 84.14 -21.37
CA SER A 14 53.34 85.15 -21.85
C SER A 14 52.63 86.46 -22.20
N THR A 15 53.14 87.60 -21.71
CA THR A 15 52.60 88.93 -22.03
C THR A 15 53.09 89.46 -23.39
N ARG A 16 52.19 90.05 -24.20
CA ARG A 16 52.51 90.74 -25.46
C ARG A 16 51.82 92.12 -25.52
N PHE A 17 52.39 93.05 -26.29
CA PHE A 17 51.80 94.39 -26.50
C PHE A 17 50.42 94.27 -27.14
N ARG A 18 49.36 94.80 -26.49
CA ARG A 18 47.92 94.57 -26.75
C ARG A 18 47.41 93.15 -26.41
N GLY A 19 47.80 92.58 -25.27
CA GLY A 19 47.22 91.35 -24.71
C GLY A 19 45.91 91.59 -23.96
N TYR A 20 45.30 90.49 -23.48
CA TYR A 20 44.18 90.54 -22.54
C TYR A 20 44.61 91.14 -21.20
N ASP A 21 43.64 91.71 -20.47
CA ASP A 21 43.86 92.19 -19.11
C ASP A 21 44.15 90.99 -18.18
N ILE A 22 45.22 91.10 -17.39
CA ILE A 22 45.70 90.01 -16.55
C ILE A 22 44.73 89.77 -15.39
N ASP A 23 44.15 90.82 -14.82
CA ASP A 23 43.27 90.72 -13.65
C ASP A 23 41.92 90.10 -14.06
N GLU A 24 41.37 90.52 -15.20
CA GLU A 24 40.12 89.97 -15.76
C GLU A 24 40.28 88.48 -16.14
N VAL A 25 41.43 88.10 -16.72
CA VAL A 25 41.74 86.70 -17.03
C VAL A 25 41.88 85.86 -15.76
N ASN A 26 42.55 86.37 -14.72
CA ASN A 26 42.72 85.64 -13.46
C ASN A 26 41.37 85.44 -12.75
N GLU A 27 40.50 86.45 -12.71
CA GLU A 27 39.16 86.32 -12.11
C GLU A 27 38.31 85.27 -12.84
N PHE A 28 38.41 85.21 -14.18
CA PHE A 28 37.74 84.18 -14.96
C PHE A 28 38.34 82.78 -14.72
N LEU A 29 39.66 82.65 -14.61
CA LEU A 29 40.33 81.39 -14.28
C LEU A 29 39.94 80.88 -12.89
N ASP A 30 39.79 81.77 -11.90
CA ASP A 30 39.29 81.40 -10.56
C ASP A 30 37.86 80.85 -10.59
N GLN A 31 36.99 81.42 -11.43
CA GLN A 31 35.64 80.88 -11.65
C GLN A 31 35.69 79.51 -12.33
N ILE A 32 36.53 79.35 -13.36
CA ILE A 32 36.73 78.07 -14.03
C ILE A 32 37.22 77.01 -13.04
N ILE A 33 38.22 77.33 -12.20
CA ILE A 33 38.77 76.40 -11.20
C ILE A 33 37.67 75.88 -10.29
N LYS A 34 36.81 76.76 -9.75
CA LYS A 34 35.70 76.38 -8.87
C LYS A 34 34.69 75.47 -9.56
N GLU A 35 34.24 75.83 -10.76
CA GLU A 35 33.30 75.02 -11.54
C GLU A 35 33.91 73.67 -11.93
N PHE A 36 35.20 73.64 -12.26
CA PHE A 36 35.90 72.42 -12.63
C PHE A 36 36.08 71.47 -11.44
N GLU A 37 36.37 71.99 -10.25
CA GLU A 37 36.38 71.21 -9.00
C GLU A 37 35.00 70.62 -8.68
N LEU A 38 33.93 71.42 -8.86
CA LEU A 38 32.56 70.95 -8.68
C LEU A 38 32.25 69.80 -9.66
N LEU A 39 32.57 69.99 -10.93
CA LEU A 39 32.35 68.99 -11.98
C LEU A 39 33.09 67.68 -11.68
N ILE A 40 34.35 67.74 -11.24
CA ILE A 40 35.14 66.55 -10.86
C ILE A 40 34.49 65.82 -9.68
N ARG A 41 34.01 66.57 -8.68
CA ARG A 41 33.34 65.99 -7.50
C ARG A 41 32.04 65.32 -7.89
N GLU A 42 31.22 65.97 -8.71
CA GLU A 42 29.98 65.39 -9.20
C GLU A 42 30.23 64.16 -10.07
N ASN A 43 31.22 64.20 -10.96
CA ASN A 43 31.57 63.07 -11.81
C ASN A 43 31.97 61.85 -10.96
N ARG A 44 32.82 62.03 -9.94
CA ARG A 44 33.14 60.94 -8.99
C ARG A 44 31.91 60.40 -8.28
N ARG A 45 31.00 61.28 -7.84
CA ARG A 45 29.74 60.87 -7.20
C ARG A 45 28.86 60.06 -8.16
N TYR A 46 28.80 60.44 -9.43
CA TYR A 46 28.06 59.70 -10.44
C TYR A 46 28.73 58.37 -10.77
N GLU A 47 30.06 58.31 -10.87
CA GLU A 47 30.81 57.06 -11.05
C GLU A 47 30.56 56.08 -9.89
N GLU A 48 30.59 56.57 -8.64
CA GLU A 48 30.25 55.77 -7.46
C GLU A 48 28.80 55.25 -7.51
N LEU A 49 27.85 56.10 -7.88
CA LEU A 49 26.44 55.71 -7.99
C LEU A 49 26.21 54.67 -9.09
N VAL A 50 26.86 54.83 -10.25
CA VAL A 50 26.81 53.88 -11.35
C VAL A 50 27.39 52.54 -10.92
N ASN A 51 28.51 52.54 -10.19
CA ASN A 51 29.10 51.31 -9.67
C ASN A 51 28.20 50.61 -8.65
N ASP A 52 27.55 51.34 -7.73
CA ASP A 52 26.58 50.76 -6.77
C ASP A 52 25.35 50.18 -7.50
N MET A 53 24.82 50.92 -8.47
CA MET A 53 23.69 50.46 -9.29
C MET A 53 24.04 49.20 -10.09
N GLN A 54 25.22 49.16 -10.69
CA GLN A 54 25.68 47.98 -11.43
C GLN A 54 25.83 46.77 -10.51
N ALA A 55 26.42 46.94 -9.33
CA ALA A 55 26.54 45.86 -8.34
C ALA A 55 25.17 45.33 -7.89
N ARG A 56 24.17 46.21 -7.72
CA ARG A 56 22.79 45.81 -7.42
C ARG A 56 22.15 45.04 -8.56
N ILE A 57 22.33 45.48 -9.81
CA ILE A 57 21.82 44.78 -10.99
C ILE A 57 22.40 43.37 -11.07
N ASP A 58 23.72 43.23 -10.89
CA ASP A 58 24.40 41.93 -10.93
C ASP A 58 23.89 41.01 -9.81
N TYR A 59 23.69 41.55 -8.60
CA TYR A 59 23.09 40.81 -7.49
C TYR A 59 21.67 40.31 -7.83
N PHE A 60 20.79 41.20 -8.31
CA PHE A 60 19.42 40.81 -8.67
C PHE A 60 19.38 39.82 -9.82
N SER A 61 20.26 39.98 -10.82
CA SER A 61 20.36 39.03 -11.94
C SER A 61 20.80 37.64 -11.46
N SER A 62 21.78 37.56 -10.55
CA SER A 62 22.21 36.28 -9.97
C SER A 62 21.11 35.62 -9.11
N MET A 63 20.33 36.43 -8.40
CA MET A 63 19.18 35.97 -7.62
C MET A 63 18.07 35.46 -8.53
N GLU A 64 17.76 36.16 -9.62
CA GLU A 64 16.79 35.73 -10.62
C GLU A 64 17.19 34.40 -11.25
N ASP A 65 18.45 34.23 -11.64
CA ASP A 65 18.96 32.96 -12.19
C ASP A 65 18.84 31.82 -11.18
N THR A 66 19.17 32.07 -9.91
CA THR A 66 19.03 31.08 -8.83
C THR A 66 17.56 30.72 -8.58
N LEU A 67 16.67 31.71 -8.62
CA LEU A 67 15.24 31.49 -8.46
C LEU A 67 14.67 30.67 -9.63
N ASN A 68 15.04 31.01 -10.86
CA ASN A 68 14.64 30.27 -12.06
C ASN A 68 15.10 28.81 -12.01
N LYS A 69 16.36 28.56 -11.62
CA LYS A 69 16.87 27.19 -11.41
C LYS A 69 16.08 26.45 -10.34
N SER A 70 15.77 27.12 -9.22
CA SER A 70 14.99 26.52 -8.14
C SER A 70 13.57 26.15 -8.58
N ILE A 71 12.93 26.98 -9.41
CA ILE A 71 11.61 26.71 -9.99
C ILE A 71 11.68 25.48 -10.91
N ILE A 72 12.69 25.38 -11.76
CA ILE A 72 12.88 24.23 -12.66
C ILE A 72 13.04 22.94 -11.83
N VAL A 73 13.91 22.95 -10.82
CA VAL A 73 14.12 21.78 -9.95
C VAL A 73 12.82 21.40 -9.23
N ALA A 74 12.06 22.38 -8.74
CA ALA A 74 10.78 22.11 -8.10
C ALA A 74 9.75 21.50 -9.06
N GLN A 75 9.72 21.97 -10.32
CA GLN A 75 8.85 21.40 -11.37
C GLN A 75 9.27 19.98 -11.74
N GLU A 76 10.57 19.72 -11.91
CA GLU A 76 11.09 18.38 -12.18
C GLU A 76 10.77 17.41 -11.05
N ALA A 77 10.99 17.82 -9.79
CA ALA A 77 10.66 17.00 -8.63
C ALA A 77 9.14 16.72 -8.54
N ALA A 78 8.29 17.71 -8.84
CA ALA A 78 6.85 17.52 -8.86
C ALA A 78 6.40 16.53 -9.94
N GLU A 79 6.96 16.61 -11.15
CA GLU A 79 6.64 15.67 -12.23
C GLU A 79 7.20 14.27 -11.95
N GLU A 80 8.38 14.16 -11.33
CA GLU A 80 8.93 12.89 -10.88
C GLU A 80 8.01 12.22 -9.85
N VAL A 81 7.55 12.95 -8.82
CA VAL A 81 6.61 12.42 -7.83
C VAL A 81 5.32 11.95 -8.49
N LYS A 82 4.75 12.76 -9.39
CA LYS A 82 3.52 12.43 -10.11
C LYS A 82 3.67 11.19 -10.99
N THR A 83 4.76 11.10 -11.74
CA THR A 83 5.02 9.95 -12.63
C THR A 83 5.29 8.67 -11.84
N ASN A 84 6.02 8.76 -10.72
CA ASN A 84 6.25 7.63 -9.83
C ASN A 84 4.95 7.16 -9.15
N ALA A 85 4.15 8.07 -8.63
CA ALA A 85 2.84 7.75 -8.06
C ALA A 85 1.91 7.09 -9.09
N ALA A 86 1.91 7.57 -10.34
CA ALA A 86 1.11 6.97 -11.41
C ALA A 86 1.59 5.54 -11.77
N LYS A 87 2.91 5.31 -11.82
CA LYS A 87 3.48 3.97 -12.03
C LYS A 87 3.13 3.03 -10.89
N GLU A 88 3.30 3.48 -9.65
CA GLU A 88 3.00 2.70 -8.46
C GLU A 88 1.51 2.35 -8.39
N ALA A 89 0.62 3.30 -8.65
CA ALA A 89 -0.82 3.05 -8.74
C ALA A 89 -1.16 2.01 -9.82
N SER A 90 -0.52 2.08 -11.00
CA SER A 90 -0.71 1.07 -12.06
C SER A 90 -0.22 -0.31 -11.64
N LEU A 91 0.89 -0.40 -10.91
CA LEU A 91 1.41 -1.66 -10.39
C LEU A 91 0.49 -2.26 -9.33
N ILE A 92 0.00 -1.45 -8.40
CA ILE A 92 -0.96 -1.86 -7.38
C ILE A 92 -2.23 -2.40 -8.04
N LEU A 93 -2.76 -1.70 -9.05
CA LEU A 93 -3.96 -2.13 -9.76
C LEU A 93 -3.75 -3.47 -10.46
N LYS A 94 -2.64 -3.63 -11.19
CA LYS A 94 -2.30 -4.91 -11.85
C LYS A 94 -2.10 -6.06 -10.85
N GLN A 95 -1.50 -5.77 -9.70
CA GLN A 95 -1.31 -6.77 -8.65
C GLN A 95 -2.65 -7.18 -8.03
N ALA A 96 -3.52 -6.21 -7.72
CA ALA A 96 -4.86 -6.47 -7.21
C ALA A 96 -5.71 -7.27 -8.20
N GLU A 97 -5.64 -6.97 -9.49
CA GLU A 97 -6.30 -7.74 -10.55
C GLU A 97 -5.81 -9.19 -10.58
N ARG A 98 -4.49 -9.41 -10.52
CA ARG A 98 -3.92 -10.77 -10.48
C ARG A 98 -4.34 -11.55 -9.24
N GLU A 99 -4.33 -10.91 -8.08
CA GLU A 99 -4.76 -11.54 -6.83
C GLU A 99 -6.25 -11.86 -6.82
N ALA A 100 -7.08 -10.98 -7.39
CA ALA A 100 -8.51 -11.22 -7.55
C ALA A 100 -8.77 -12.44 -8.47
N LEU A 101 -8.11 -12.48 -9.63
CA LEU A 101 -8.22 -13.61 -10.57
C LEU A 101 -7.73 -14.92 -9.92
N ALA A 102 -6.60 -14.90 -9.22
CA ALA A 102 -6.08 -16.09 -8.54
C ALA A 102 -7.05 -16.59 -7.45
N ARG A 103 -7.67 -15.67 -6.69
CA ARG A 103 -8.66 -16.00 -5.67
C ARG A 103 -9.94 -16.58 -6.29
N GLU A 104 -10.40 -16.03 -7.42
CA GLU A 104 -11.56 -16.53 -8.16
C GLU A 104 -11.31 -17.94 -8.69
N GLU A 105 -10.14 -18.18 -9.29
CA GLU A 105 -9.74 -19.51 -9.77
C GLU A 105 -9.66 -20.52 -8.62
N GLU A 106 -9.08 -20.13 -7.48
CA GLU A 106 -9.01 -20.99 -6.30
C GLU A 106 -10.40 -21.33 -5.75
N ALA A 107 -11.30 -20.34 -5.68
CA ALA A 107 -12.68 -20.52 -5.23
C ALA A 107 -13.45 -21.46 -6.17
N SER A 108 -13.36 -21.25 -7.49
CA SER A 108 -14.00 -22.11 -8.49
C SER A 108 -13.46 -23.54 -8.42
N ARG A 109 -12.15 -23.72 -8.22
CA ARG A 109 -11.56 -25.05 -8.04
C ARG A 109 -12.11 -25.76 -6.80
N LYS A 110 -12.24 -25.05 -5.67
CA LYS A 110 -12.81 -25.60 -4.44
C LYS A 110 -14.28 -25.98 -4.62
N GLU A 111 -15.05 -25.13 -5.29
CA GLU A 111 -16.45 -25.40 -5.62
C GLU A 111 -16.59 -26.67 -6.45
N GLN A 112 -15.83 -26.80 -7.55
CA GLN A 112 -15.85 -27.99 -8.39
C GLN A 112 -15.42 -29.26 -7.63
N MET A 113 -14.47 -29.15 -6.70
CA MET A 113 -14.08 -30.27 -5.84
C MET A 113 -15.21 -30.68 -4.90
N ALA A 114 -15.86 -29.71 -4.25
CA ALA A 114 -16.99 -29.95 -3.36
C ALA A 114 -18.18 -30.58 -4.10
N GLU A 115 -18.50 -30.11 -5.31
CA GLU A 115 -19.53 -30.70 -6.15
C GLU A 115 -19.22 -32.17 -6.48
N ARG A 116 -17.97 -32.48 -6.85
CA ARG A 116 -17.54 -33.85 -7.11
C ARG A 116 -17.66 -34.73 -5.86
N GLU A 117 -17.29 -34.21 -4.69
CA GLU A 117 -17.44 -34.92 -3.42
C GLU A 117 -18.90 -35.20 -3.09
N VAL A 118 -19.80 -34.24 -3.31
CA VAL A 118 -21.26 -34.43 -3.13
C VAL A 118 -21.76 -35.55 -4.04
N ILE A 119 -21.39 -35.54 -5.33
CA ILE A 119 -21.77 -36.60 -6.27
C ILE A 119 -21.24 -37.96 -5.82
N GLN A 120 -19.98 -38.02 -5.34
CA GLN A 120 -19.40 -39.26 -4.83
C GLN A 120 -20.13 -39.75 -3.57
N MET A 121 -20.52 -38.86 -2.66
CA MET A 121 -21.27 -39.22 -1.46
C MET A 121 -22.66 -39.76 -1.80
N LEU A 122 -23.37 -39.13 -2.75
CA LEU A 122 -24.66 -39.63 -3.22
C LEU A 122 -24.56 -41.05 -3.79
N LYS A 123 -23.51 -41.34 -4.58
CA LYS A 123 -23.24 -42.70 -5.08
C LYS A 123 -22.96 -43.70 -3.95
N LYS A 124 -22.24 -43.28 -2.90
CA LYS A 124 -21.99 -44.12 -1.71
C LYS A 124 -23.29 -44.44 -0.97
N VAL A 125 -24.17 -43.45 -0.81
CA VAL A 125 -25.49 -43.63 -0.19
C VAL A 125 -26.34 -44.61 -1.01
N GLU A 126 -26.36 -44.46 -2.33
CA GLU A 126 -27.11 -45.36 -3.22
C GLU A 126 -26.58 -46.80 -3.14
N LEU A 127 -25.26 -46.98 -3.17
CA LEU A 127 -24.63 -48.29 -3.02
C LEU A 127 -24.95 -48.91 -1.65
N TYR A 128 -24.88 -48.12 -0.58
CA TYR A 128 -25.24 -48.55 0.77
C TYR A 128 -26.71 -48.99 0.83
N ARG A 129 -27.64 -48.19 0.27
CA ARG A 129 -29.06 -48.53 0.21
C ARG A 129 -29.31 -49.86 -0.50
N THR A 130 -28.64 -50.09 -1.64
CA THR A 130 -28.76 -51.34 -2.40
C THR A 130 -28.23 -52.52 -1.60
N ARG A 131 -27.05 -52.39 -0.98
CA ARG A 131 -26.46 -53.44 -0.13
C ARG A 131 -27.34 -53.76 1.09
N PHE A 132 -27.88 -52.73 1.72
CA PHE A 132 -28.76 -52.88 2.87
C PHE A 132 -30.06 -53.58 2.49
N ARG A 133 -30.67 -53.23 1.34
CA ARG A 133 -31.85 -53.94 0.83
C ARG A 133 -31.56 -55.42 0.60
N VAL A 134 -30.46 -55.75 -0.09
CA VAL A 134 -30.07 -57.16 -0.31
C VAL A 134 -29.88 -57.91 1.02
N LEU A 135 -29.27 -57.26 2.02
CA LEU A 135 -29.10 -57.86 3.33
C LEU A 135 -30.45 -58.13 4.01
N VAL A 136 -31.37 -57.16 4.00
CA VAL A 136 -32.71 -57.33 4.56
C VAL A 136 -33.49 -58.42 3.82
N ASP A 137 -33.44 -58.45 2.49
CA ASP A 137 -34.10 -59.48 1.68
C ASP A 137 -33.57 -60.87 2.03
N ALA A 138 -32.25 -61.02 2.20
CA ALA A 138 -31.65 -62.29 2.64
C ALA A 138 -32.08 -62.71 4.05
N GLN A 139 -32.22 -61.76 4.99
CA GLN A 139 -32.75 -62.07 6.34
C GLN A 139 -34.25 -62.41 6.30
N MET A 140 -35.03 -61.74 5.45
CA MET A 140 -36.44 -62.05 5.23
C MET A 140 -36.63 -63.43 4.60
N GLU A 141 -35.77 -63.81 3.65
CA GLU A 141 -35.77 -65.16 3.05
C GLU A 141 -35.45 -66.23 4.09
N LEU A 142 -34.50 -65.98 5.00
CA LEU A 142 -34.21 -66.87 6.12
C LEU A 142 -35.41 -67.03 7.07
N LEU A 143 -36.11 -65.94 7.41
CA LEU A 143 -37.29 -65.99 8.28
C LEU A 143 -38.50 -66.66 7.63
N ASN A 144 -38.65 -66.50 6.31
CA ASN A 144 -39.70 -67.13 5.53
C ASN A 144 -39.33 -68.58 5.12
N SER A 145 -38.12 -69.05 5.45
CA SER A 145 -37.75 -70.44 5.22
C SER A 145 -38.54 -71.34 6.19
N THR A 146 -38.92 -72.52 5.70
CA THR A 146 -39.76 -73.50 6.41
C THR A 146 -39.09 -74.08 7.66
N GLU A 147 -37.86 -73.66 7.98
CA GLU A 147 -37.10 -74.04 9.17
C GLU A 147 -37.66 -73.39 10.45
N TRP A 148 -38.30 -72.21 10.36
CA TRP A 148 -38.94 -71.57 11.53
C TRP A 148 -40.29 -72.20 11.89
N ASP A 149 -41.06 -72.67 10.91
CA ASP A 149 -42.30 -73.41 11.15
C ASP A 149 -42.07 -74.73 11.91
N THR A 150 -40.86 -75.31 11.79
CA THR A 150 -40.46 -76.52 12.51
C THR A 150 -40.03 -76.26 13.95
N ILE A 151 -39.62 -75.03 14.30
CA ILE A 151 -39.20 -74.65 15.65
C ILE A 151 -40.40 -74.19 16.51
N VAL A 152 -41.43 -73.62 15.89
CA VAL A 152 -42.61 -73.07 16.58
C VAL A 152 -43.81 -74.05 16.62
N GLY A 153 -43.79 -75.12 15.81
CA GLY A 153 -44.82 -76.17 15.82
C GLY A 153 -44.68 -77.15 16.99
N GLU A 154 -45.57 -77.03 17.98
CA GLU A 154 -45.97 -77.93 19.08
C GLU A 154 -45.02 -79.09 19.50
N PRO A 155 -44.58 -79.17 20.77
CA PRO A 155 -44.00 -80.40 21.29
C PRO A 155 -45.08 -81.49 21.45
N PRO A 156 -44.81 -82.76 21.11
CA PRO A 156 -45.79 -83.83 21.27
C PRO A 156 -46.07 -84.05 22.75
N VAL A 157 -47.35 -84.03 23.11
CA VAL A 157 -47.85 -84.44 24.42
C VAL A 157 -47.48 -85.90 24.64
N GLN A 158 -46.42 -86.16 25.40
CA GLN A 158 -46.07 -87.50 25.85
C GLN A 158 -47.09 -87.92 26.93
N THR A 159 -48.10 -88.68 26.53
CA THR A 159 -48.92 -89.47 27.45
C THR A 159 -48.05 -90.53 28.12
N VAL A 160 -47.60 -90.25 29.34
CA VAL A 160 -47.16 -91.28 30.30
C VAL A 160 -47.95 -91.07 31.58
N LEU A 161 -49.20 -91.55 31.54
CA LEU A 161 -50.03 -91.82 32.70
C LEU A 161 -50.25 -93.33 32.70
N ASP A 162 -49.29 -94.08 33.23
CA ASP A 162 -49.59 -95.19 34.12
C ASP A 162 -48.34 -95.56 34.91
N ASP A 163 -48.57 -96.00 36.15
CA ASP A 163 -47.60 -96.44 37.16
C ASP A 163 -46.82 -95.34 37.90
N THR A 164 -47.48 -94.73 38.88
CA THR A 164 -47.16 -94.94 40.32
C THR A 164 -48.12 -94.13 41.19
N SER A 165 -49.30 -94.71 41.42
CA SER A 165 -50.10 -94.43 42.61
C SER A 165 -49.41 -95.09 43.81
N GLU A 166 -48.63 -94.33 44.58
CA GLU A 166 -48.17 -94.58 45.97
C GLU A 166 -46.91 -93.70 46.18
N LEU A 167 -46.85 -92.69 47.03
CA LEU A 167 -47.38 -92.54 48.38
C LEU A 167 -47.53 -91.05 48.69
N ALA A 168 -48.67 -90.72 49.29
CA ALA A 168 -48.78 -89.52 50.11
C ALA A 168 -47.83 -89.63 51.30
N TYR A 169 -46.95 -88.66 51.47
CA TYR A 169 -46.51 -88.20 52.79
C TYR A 169 -46.14 -86.72 52.65
N ASN A 170 -47.09 -85.86 53.05
CA ASN A 170 -46.75 -84.57 53.60
C ASN A 170 -45.98 -84.85 54.89
N ASP A 171 -44.81 -84.25 55.04
CA ASP A 171 -44.43 -83.79 56.36
C ASP A 171 -43.61 -82.52 56.26
N ASP A 172 -43.79 -81.75 57.32
CA ASP A 172 -43.43 -80.38 57.49
C ASP A 172 -41.92 -80.09 57.36
N GLU A 173 -41.67 -78.79 57.29
CA GLU A 173 -40.64 -78.10 58.06
C GLU A 173 -39.29 -77.71 57.39
N VAL A 174 -39.02 -76.42 57.56
CA VAL A 174 -37.71 -75.74 57.63
C VAL A 174 -37.11 -75.20 56.31
N THR A 175 -37.51 -73.96 55.98
CA THR A 175 -36.58 -72.92 55.46
C THR A 175 -35.54 -72.56 56.54
N PRO A 176 -34.45 -71.78 56.33
CA PRO A 176 -34.10 -70.93 55.19
C PRO A 176 -32.57 -70.87 54.88
N ASN A 177 -32.17 -69.86 54.08
CA ASN A 177 -30.83 -69.25 54.01
C ASN A 177 -29.77 -70.03 53.20
N LYS A 178 -28.83 -69.44 52.45
CA LYS A 178 -28.29 -68.07 52.40
C LYS A 178 -27.38 -68.02 51.15
N HIS A 179 -27.48 -66.99 50.31
CA HIS A 179 -26.52 -65.87 50.22
C HIS A 179 -25.39 -65.98 49.18
N HIS A 180 -25.12 -64.81 48.61
CA HIS A 180 -23.87 -64.34 47.99
C HIS A 180 -23.65 -64.87 46.57
N GLY A 181 -23.27 -64.04 45.61
CA GLY A 181 -22.76 -62.67 45.65
C GLY A 181 -22.05 -62.42 44.33
#